data_AF-A0A9W6R0U8-F1
#
_entry.id   AF-A0A9W6R0U8-F1
#
_cell.length_a   1.000
_cell.length_b   1.000
_cell.length_c   1.000
_cell.angle_alpha   90.00
_cell.angle_beta   90.00
_cell.angle_gamma   90.00
#
_symmetry.space_group_name_H-M   'P 1'
#
loop_
_entity.id
_entity.type
_entity.pdbx_description
1 polymer ?
#
loop_
_entity_poly.entity_id
_entity_poly.type
_entity_poly.pdbx_seq_one_letter_code
_entity_poly.pdbx_strand_id
1 'polypeptide(L)'
;MSLEPPYSEHLMRDVGALTLAYVLMLAVAAVTMDRLMIRTALAASLVFAVPHFFFHLTHLDGFSLSAAISQTVSLALGVLLPAALLLLARGRRLSDARGTARPAGGE
;
A
#
# COMPACT_ATOMS: atom_id res chain seq x y z
N MET A 1 -9.47 -26.42 -25.15
CA MET A 1 -10.22 -25.15 -25.23
C MET A 1 -9.81 -24.35 -24.01
N SER A 2 -9.05 -23.25 -24.18
CA SER A 2 -8.64 -22.41 -23.06
C SER A 2 -9.90 -21.91 -22.35
N LEU A 3 -10.00 -22.13 -21.04
CA LEU A 3 -11.09 -21.61 -20.22
C LEU A 3 -10.96 -20.10 -19.95
N GLU A 4 -9.83 -19.51 -20.39
CA GLU A 4 -9.51 -18.09 -20.23
C GLU A 4 -9.53 -17.45 -21.63
N PRO A 5 -10.60 -16.75 -22.04
CA PRO A 5 -10.55 -15.90 -23.21
C PRO A 5 -9.51 -14.77 -23.02
N PRO A 6 -8.92 -14.21 -24.10
CA PRO A 6 -7.86 -13.19 -24.03
C PRO A 6 -8.26 -11.93 -23.21
N TYR A 7 -9.56 -11.70 -23.06
CA TYR A 7 -10.15 -10.71 -22.18
C TYR A 7 -11.35 -11.34 -21.45
N SER A 8 -11.43 -11.15 -20.13
CA SER A 8 -12.54 -11.58 -19.29
C SER A 8 -13.22 -10.37 -18.65
N GLU A 9 -14.40 -10.00 -19.15
CA GLU A 9 -15.19 -8.87 -18.63
C GLU A 9 -15.56 -9.06 -17.16
N HIS A 10 -15.90 -10.29 -16.78
CA HIS A 10 -16.20 -10.64 -15.39
C HIS A 10 -15.00 -10.39 -14.48
N LEU A 11 -13.82 -10.89 -14.86
CA LEU A 11 -12.58 -10.66 -14.10
C LEU A 11 -12.28 -9.16 -13.96
N MET A 12 -12.40 -8.39 -15.05
CA MET A 12 -12.12 -6.95 -15.03
C MET A 12 -13.11 -6.18 -14.14
N ARG A 13 -14.39 -6.58 -14.13
CA ARG A 13 -15.39 -6.03 -13.20
C ARG A 13 -15.05 -6.35 -11.74
N ASP A 14 -14.68 -7.59 -11.44
CA ASP A 14 -14.37 -8.02 -10.07
C ASP A 14 -13.11 -7.32 -9.54
N VAL A 15 -12.05 -7.24 -10.36
CA VAL A 15 -10.83 -6.49 -10.01
C VAL A 15 -11.14 -5.01 -9.79
N GLY A 16 -11.98 -4.41 -10.64
CA GLY A 16 -12.42 -3.03 -10.48
C GLY A 16 -13.21 -2.81 -9.17
N ALA A 17 -14.15 -3.71 -8.86
CA ALA A 17 -14.93 -3.65 -7.62
C ALA A 17 -14.07 -3.82 -6.36
N LEU A 18 -13.13 -4.77 -6.38
CA LEU A 18 -12.18 -4.96 -5.28
C LEU A 18 -11.25 -3.76 -5.10
N THR A 19 -10.83 -3.13 -6.21
CA THR A 19 -10.03 -1.89 -6.17
C THR A 19 -10.83 -0.73 -5.55
N LEU A 20 -12.10 -0.57 -5.89
CA LEU A 20 -12.98 0.44 -5.28
C LEU A 20 -13.20 0.20 -3.78
N ALA A 21 -13.42 -1.05 -3.38
CA ALA A 21 -13.52 -1.42 -1.96
C ALA A 21 -12.24 -1.06 -1.20
N TYR A 22 -11.07 -1.29 -1.82
CA TYR A 22 -9.79 -0.94 -1.23
C TYR A 22 -9.59 0.59 -1.11
N VAL A 23 -9.99 1.36 -2.12
CA VAL A 23 -10.01 2.84 -2.07
C VAL A 23 -10.91 3.34 -0.93
N LEU A 24 -12.09 2.74 -0.74
CA LEU A 24 -12.97 3.08 0.38
C LEU A 24 -12.28 2.86 1.73
N MET A 25 -11.57 1.75 1.92
CA MET A 25 -10.81 1.49 3.16
C MET A 25 -9.74 2.56 3.41
N LEU A 26 -9.00 2.96 2.37
CA LEU A 26 -8.01 4.04 2.46
C LEU A 26 -8.66 5.39 2.80
N ALA A 27 -9.80 5.71 2.18
CA ALA A 27 -10.55 6.93 2.46
C ALA A 27 -11.05 6.97 3.92
N VAL A 28 -11.62 5.86 4.41
CA VAL A 28 -12.05 5.75 5.80
C VAL A 28 -10.87 5.89 6.75
N ALA A 29 -9.72 5.26 6.48
CA ALA A 29 -8.52 5.44 7.28
C ALA A 29 -8.05 6.91 7.33
N ALA A 30 -8.08 7.60 6.19
CA ALA A 30 -7.67 9.00 6.07
C ALA A 30 -8.65 9.97 6.76
N VAL A 31 -9.95 9.72 6.67
CA VAL A 31 -10.98 10.60 7.28
C VAL A 31 -11.07 10.39 8.78
N THR A 32 -11.07 9.13 9.24
CA THR A 32 -11.22 8.80 10.67
C THR A 32 -9.94 9.01 11.45
N MET A 33 -8.79 8.95 10.78
CA MET A 33 -7.46 8.96 11.40
C MET A 33 -7.29 7.89 12.50
N ASP A 34 -8.08 6.81 12.45
CA ASP A 34 -7.96 5.70 13.38
C ASP A 34 -6.65 4.95 13.15
N ARG A 35 -5.87 4.76 14.21
CA ARG A 35 -4.50 4.22 14.10
C ARG A 35 -4.49 2.76 13.65
N LEU A 36 -5.49 1.96 14.06
CA LEU A 36 -5.57 0.57 13.64
C LEU A 36 -5.96 0.52 12.16
N MET A 37 -6.98 1.29 11.75
CA MET A 37 -7.44 1.37 10.37
C MET A 37 -6.33 1.85 9.43
N ILE A 38 -5.57 2.89 9.80
CA ILE A 38 -4.39 3.35 9.03
C ILE A 38 -3.38 2.22 8.85
N ARG A 39 -3.00 1.54 9.94
CA ARG A 39 -1.99 0.47 9.86
C ARG A 39 -2.48 -0.70 9.00
N THR A 40 -3.74 -1.08 9.15
CA THR A 40 -4.36 -2.15 8.35
C THR A 40 -4.41 -1.77 6.88
N ALA A 41 -4.85 -0.55 6.55
CA ALA A 41 -4.96 -0.09 5.17
C ALA A 41 -3.59 0.02 4.48
N LEU A 42 -2.57 0.51 5.19
CA LEU A 42 -1.18 0.59 4.71
C LEU A 42 -0.54 -0.80 4.55
N ALA A 43 -0.79 -1.71 5.49
CA ALA A 43 -0.33 -3.10 5.36
C ALA A 43 -0.98 -3.79 4.16
N ALA A 44 -2.29 -3.61 3.97
CA ALA A 44 -3.01 -4.08 2.79
C ALA A 44 -2.45 -3.47 1.49
N SER A 45 -2.06 -2.17 1.51
CA SER A 45 -1.36 -1.54 0.36
C SER A 45 -0.14 -2.35 -0.04
N LEU A 46 0.70 -2.71 0.94
CA LEU A 46 1.96 -3.39 0.71
C LEU A 46 1.76 -4.83 0.22
N VAL A 47 0.74 -5.52 0.74
CA VAL A 47 0.38 -6.87 0.29
C VAL A 47 0.04 -6.88 -1.21
N PHE A 48 -0.60 -5.82 -1.73
CA PHE A 48 -0.86 -5.67 -3.17
C PHE A 48 0.37 -5.13 -3.92
N ALA A 49 0.93 -4.02 -3.47
CA ALA A 49 1.90 -3.23 -4.21
C ALA A 49 3.23 -3.95 -4.38
N VAL A 50 3.67 -4.74 -3.39
CA VAL A 50 4.98 -5.42 -3.46
C VAL A 50 4.99 -6.49 -4.55
N PRO A 51 4.07 -7.49 -4.57
CA PRO A 51 4.01 -8.44 -5.68
C PRO A 51 3.80 -7.78 -7.04
N HIS A 52 2.95 -6.75 -7.11
CA HIS A 52 2.66 -6.04 -8.36
C HIS A 52 3.89 -5.28 -8.90
N PHE A 53 4.66 -4.62 -8.02
CA PHE A 53 5.94 -4.01 -8.37
C PHE A 53 6.93 -5.05 -8.89
N PHE A 54 7.11 -6.18 -8.19
CA PHE A 54 8.04 -7.22 -8.64
C PHE A 54 7.64 -7.83 -9.98
N PHE A 55 6.35 -8.03 -10.23
CA PHE A 55 5.87 -8.50 -11.52
C PHE A 55 6.31 -7.54 -12.64
N HIS A 56 5.98 -6.26 -12.53
CA HIS A 56 6.34 -5.30 -13.58
C HIS A 56 7.85 -5.06 -13.71
N LEU A 57 8.58 -5.06 -12.59
CA LEU A 57 10.04 -4.92 -12.59
C LEU A 57 10.73 -6.06 -13.37
N THR A 58 10.10 -7.24 -13.41
CA THR A 58 10.60 -8.42 -14.13
C THR A 58 9.97 -8.62 -15.51
N HIS A 59 9.01 -7.77 -15.90
CA HIS A 59 8.27 -7.85 -17.17
C HIS A 59 8.26 -6.49 -17.89
N LEU A 60 9.46 -6.02 -18.26
CA LEU A 60 9.65 -4.75 -18.97
C LEU A 60 9.70 -4.93 -20.50
N ASP A 61 9.62 -6.16 -21.00
CA ASP A 61 9.63 -6.44 -22.43
C ASP A 61 8.48 -5.72 -23.14
N GLY A 62 8.78 -5.06 -24.25
CA GLY A 62 7.82 -4.27 -25.02
C GLY A 62 7.61 -2.83 -24.54
N PHE A 63 8.21 -2.42 -23.42
CA PHE A 63 8.22 -1.02 -23.01
C PHE A 63 9.29 -0.23 -23.77
N SER A 64 8.98 1.03 -24.10
CA SER A 64 10.03 2.01 -24.40
C SER A 64 10.82 2.33 -23.12
N LEU A 65 12.05 2.82 -23.24
CA LEU A 65 12.86 3.19 -22.08
C LEU A 65 12.14 4.19 -21.16
N SER A 66 11.51 5.21 -21.73
CA SER A 66 10.76 6.20 -20.95
C SER A 66 9.57 5.58 -20.22
N ALA A 67 8.81 4.70 -20.88
CA ALA A 67 7.69 4.01 -20.27
C ALA A 67 8.13 3.06 -19.14
N ALA A 68 9.23 2.33 -19.33
CA ALA A 68 9.81 1.45 -18.31
C ALA A 68 10.21 2.24 -17.05
N ILE A 69 10.87 3.40 -17.22
CA ILE A 69 11.24 4.27 -16.10
C ILE A 69 9.99 4.81 -15.40
N SER A 70 9.03 5.37 -16.15
CA SER A 70 7.81 5.96 -15.58
C SER A 70 6.99 4.94 -14.79
N GLN A 71 6.80 3.74 -15.34
CA GLN A 71 6.11 2.65 -14.64
C GLN A 71 6.88 2.24 -13.38
N THR A 72 8.18 1.98 -13.51
CA THR A 72 9.01 1.50 -12.39
C THR A 72 9.01 2.49 -11.23
N VAL A 73 9.18 3.79 -11.51
CA VAL A 73 9.14 4.85 -10.49
C VAL A 73 7.75 4.94 -9.86
N SER A 74 6.67 4.88 -10.66
CA SER A 74 5.31 4.95 -10.14
C SER A 74 5.00 3.79 -9.19
N LEU A 75 5.41 2.58 -9.56
CA LEU A 75 5.22 1.39 -8.73
C LEU A 75 6.12 1.39 -7.49
N ALA A 76 7.36 1.87 -7.61
CA ALA A 76 8.25 2.04 -6.46
C ALA A 76 7.66 3.03 -5.44
N LEU A 77 7.08 4.15 -5.90
CA LEU A 77 6.35 5.07 -5.02
C LEU A 77 5.15 4.40 -4.35
N GLY A 78 4.41 3.57 -5.10
CA GLY A 78 3.31 2.74 -4.57
C GLY A 78 3.71 1.78 -3.45
N VAL A 79 5.00 1.39 -3.37
CA VAL A 79 5.55 0.58 -2.27
C VAL A 79 6.14 1.45 -1.16
N LEU A 80 6.98 2.42 -1.53
CA LEU A 80 7.78 3.20 -0.58
C LEU A 80 6.93 4.15 0.26
N LEU A 81 5.91 4.78 -0.32
CA LEU A 81 5.02 5.68 0.42
C LEU A 81 4.27 4.95 1.55
N PRO A 82 3.52 3.85 1.30
CA PRO A 82 2.84 3.16 2.38
C PRO A 82 3.81 2.51 3.39
N ALA A 83 4.97 2.04 2.96
CA ALA A 83 6.01 1.54 3.87
C ALA A 83 6.50 2.63 4.81
N ALA A 84 6.86 3.81 4.29
CA ALA A 84 7.30 4.95 5.09
C ALA A 84 6.22 5.41 6.07
N LEU A 85 4.97 5.56 5.60
CA LEU A 85 3.83 5.93 6.45
C LEU A 85 3.59 4.90 7.56
N LEU A 86 3.73 3.60 7.26
CA LEU A 86 3.54 2.54 8.24
C LEU A 86 4.64 2.58 9.33
N LEU A 87 5.89 2.84 8.93
CA LEU A 87 7.00 3.02 9.87
C LEU A 87 6.77 4.23 10.79
N LEU A 88 6.35 5.36 10.23
CA LEU A 88 6.01 6.57 11.00
C LEU A 88 4.85 6.32 11.97
N ALA A 89 3.81 5.60 11.53
CA ALA A 89 2.66 5.26 12.36
C ALA A 89 3.01 4.30 13.52
N ARG A 90 4.09 3.52 13.40
CA ARG A 90 4.65 2.68 14.47
C ARG A 90 5.47 3.49 15.47
N GLY A 91 6.32 4.41 14.99
CA GLY A 91 7.19 5.25 15.82
C GLY A 91 6.43 6.08 16.86
N ARG A 92 5.26 6.63 16.50
CA ARG A 92 4.44 7.45 17.44
C ARG A 92 4.02 6.68 18.70
N ARG A 93 3.76 5.37 18.61
CA ARG A 93 3.38 4.56 19.78
C ARG A 93 4.54 4.38 20.75
N LEU A 94 5.76 4.20 20.23
CA LEU A 94 6.96 4.05 21.05
C LEU A 94 7.30 5.35 21.78
N SER A 95 7.13 6.50 21.10
CA SER A 95 7.28 7.82 21.73
C SER A 95 6.21 8.08 22.79
N ASP A 96 4.93 7.83 22.50
CA ASP A 96 3.83 7.99 23.47
C ASP A 96 4.05 7.12 24.73
N ALA A 97 4.50 5.87 24.56
CA ALA A 97 4.76 4.94 25.68
C ALA A 97 6.03 5.27 26.49
N ARG A 98 7.05 5.90 25.89
CA ARG A 98 8.24 6.38 26.62
C ARG A 98 7.96 7.67 27.40
N GLY A 99 7.09 8.54 26.89
CA GLY A 99 6.71 9.79 27.56
C GLY A 99 5.94 9.56 28.87
N THR A 100 5.10 8.52 28.93
CA THR A 100 4.36 8.15 30.14
C THR A 100 5.21 7.42 31.20
N ALA A 101 6.37 6.88 30.82
CA ALA A 101 7.24 6.10 31.70
C ALA A 101 8.37 6.90 32.36
N ARG A 102 8.48 8.22 32.14
CA ARG A 102 9.44 9.08 32.85
C ARG A 102 9.00 9.17 34.32
N PRO A 103 9.73 8.59 35.28
CA PRO A 103 9.37 8.74 36.68
C PRO A 103 9.63 10.20 37.08
N ALA A 104 8.69 10.77 37.82
CA ALA A 104 8.91 11.98 38.59
C ALA A 104 9.95 11.68 39.69
N GLY A 105 11.23 11.67 39.34
CA GLY A 105 12.28 11.93 40.32
C GLY A 105 12.32 13.44 40.50
N GLY A 106 12.14 14.01 41.68
CA GLY A 106 12.40 13.47 43.01
C GLY A 106 13.18 14.58 43.71
N GLU A 107 12.54 15.18 44.72
CA GLU A 107 13.11 16.22 45.59
C GLU A 107 14.31 15.71 46.40
#